data_AF-A0A920RVG1-F1
#
_entry.id   AF-A0A920RVG1-F1
#
_cell.length_a   1.000
_cell.length_b   1.000
_cell.length_c   1.000
_cell.angle_alpha   90.00
_cell.angle_beta   90.00
_cell.angle_gamma   90.00
#
_symmetry.space_group_name_H-M   'P 1'
#
loop_
_entity.id
_entity.type
_entity.pdbx_description
1 polymer ?
#
loop_
_entity_poly.entity_id
_entity_poly.type
_entity_poly.pdbx_seq_one_letter_code
_entity_poly.pdbx_strand_id
1 'polypeptide(L)'
;MPTIYFSLIDKLESMNKKELDLTKEKFKAMRLMMSGSAALAPEIHRKWNELTGQALLERYGMTEIGMALSNPLNGEKRPGSVGQALPKVEVCLMEDNKVITEENIPGEVMIKGPQVFLEYWNQERTTKDSFFEGWFKTGDSLSWLMAITRY
;
A
#
# COMPACT_ATOMS: atom_id res chain seq x y z
N MET A 1 3.36 -4.14 10.48
CA MET A 1 4.44 -3.20 10.08
C MET A 1 5.63 -4.02 9.58
N PRO A 2 6.20 -3.75 8.39
CA PRO A 2 7.24 -4.61 7.80
C PRO A 2 8.57 -4.48 8.55
N THR A 3 8.89 -5.51 9.34
CA THR A 3 10.06 -5.55 10.24
C THR A 3 11.40 -5.54 9.52
N ILE A 4 11.44 -5.99 8.26
CA ILE A 4 12.68 -6.03 7.46
C ILE A 4 13.31 -4.64 7.27
N TYR A 5 12.49 -3.60 7.09
CA TYR A 5 13.01 -2.25 6.90
C TYR A 5 13.63 -1.69 8.17
N PHE A 6 13.11 -2.06 9.35
CA PHE A 6 13.73 -1.70 10.63
C PHE A 6 15.11 -2.34 10.75
N SER A 7 15.19 -3.66 10.56
CA SER A 7 16.48 -4.36 10.66
C SER A 7 17.51 -3.89 9.63
N LEU A 8 17.07 -3.55 8.41
CA LEU A 8 17.97 -3.00 7.39
C LEU A 8 18.42 -1.59 7.73
N ILE A 9 17.53 -0.73 8.24
CA ILE A 9 17.89 0.62 8.69
C ILE A 9 18.87 0.54 9.86
N ASP A 10 18.59 -0.26 10.89
CA ASP A 10 19.47 -0.45 12.04
C ASP A 10 20.87 -0.90 11.59
N LYS A 11 20.92 -1.81 10.61
CA LYS A 11 22.19 -2.28 10.05
C LYS A 11 22.93 -1.19 9.27
N LEU A 12 22.23 -0.36 8.50
CA LEU A 12 22.83 0.75 7.75
C LEU A 12 23.33 1.85 8.70
N GLU A 13 22.59 2.15 9.76
CA GLU A 13 22.97 3.13 10.79
C GLU A 13 24.20 2.66 11.59
N SER A 14 24.40 1.35 11.74
CA SER A 14 25.59 0.79 12.41
C SER A 14 26.85 0.81 11.54
N MET A 15 26.77 1.15 10.25
CA MET A 15 27.94 1.13 9.34
C MET A 15 28.81 2.35 9.55
N ASN A 16 30.12 2.20 9.32
CA ASN A 16 30.97 3.38 9.22
C ASN A 16 30.69 4.12 7.89
N LYS A 17 31.12 5.38 7.80
CA LYS A 17 30.84 6.23 6.63
C LYS A 17 31.26 5.60 5.29
N LYS A 18 32.44 4.96 5.24
CA LYS A 18 32.97 4.36 4.02
C LYS A 18 32.11 3.18 3.55
N GLU A 19 31.66 2.34 4.48
CA GLU A 19 30.76 1.21 4.20
C GLU A 19 29.38 1.68 3.75
N LEU A 20 28.84 2.72 4.41
CA LEU A 20 27.55 3.30 4.06
C LEU A 20 27.58 3.92 2.66
N ASP A 21 28.62 4.70 2.33
CA ASP A 21 28.79 5.32 1.02
C ASP A 21 28.86 4.26 -0.09
N LEU A 22 29.65 3.19 0.12
CA LEU A 22 29.73 2.08 -0.83
C LEU A 22 28.38 1.39 -1.00
N THR A 23 27.66 1.15 0.10
CA THR A 23 26.35 0.52 0.10
C THR A 23 25.33 1.36 -0.65
N LYS A 24 25.33 2.68 -0.43
CA LYS A 24 24.49 3.64 -1.15
C LYS A 24 24.73 3.62 -2.65
N GLU A 25 26.00 3.54 -3.10
CA GLU A 25 26.31 3.37 -4.51
C GLU A 25 25.76 2.05 -5.08
N LYS A 26 25.81 0.95 -4.32
CA LYS A 26 25.23 -0.33 -4.76
C LYS A 26 23.71 -0.28 -4.85
N PHE A 27 23.04 0.45 -3.96
CA PHE A 27 21.60 0.64 -4.02
C PHE A 27 21.14 1.38 -5.28
N LYS A 28 21.98 2.22 -5.92
CA LYS A 28 21.61 2.87 -7.19
C LYS A 28 21.34 1.90 -8.33
N ALA A 29 21.90 0.69 -8.28
CA ALA A 29 21.61 -0.35 -9.27
C ALA A 29 20.23 -1.01 -9.07
N MET A 30 19.59 -0.81 -7.91
CA MET A 30 18.24 -1.30 -7.66
C MET A 30 17.23 -0.40 -8.37
N ARG A 31 16.45 -0.99 -9.28
CA ARG A 31 15.43 -0.29 -10.06
C ARG A 31 14.16 0.03 -9.28
N LEU A 32 13.84 -0.78 -8.28
CA LEU A 32 12.58 -0.69 -7.55
C LEU A 32 12.70 -1.35 -6.17
N MET A 33 12.22 -0.66 -5.14
CA MET A 33 11.98 -1.23 -3.81
C MET A 33 10.57 -0.91 -3.36
N MET A 34 9.92 -1.90 -2.75
CA MET A 34 8.50 -1.85 -2.45
C MET A 34 8.23 -2.25 -1.01
N SER A 35 7.32 -1.54 -0.36
CA SER A 35 6.76 -1.93 0.93
C SER A 35 5.29 -2.28 0.74
N GLY A 36 4.85 -3.35 1.38
CA GLY A 36 3.47 -3.82 1.33
C GLY A 36 3.06 -4.46 2.65
N SER A 37 1.85 -5.03 2.67
CA SER A 37 1.22 -5.74 3.79
C SER A 37 0.81 -4.88 4.99
N ALA A 38 1.46 -3.74 5.25
CA ALA A 38 1.03 -2.80 6.28
C ALA A 38 1.49 -1.38 5.94
N ALA A 39 0.78 -0.38 6.47
CA ALA A 39 1.19 1.02 6.39
C ALA A 39 2.61 1.19 6.93
N LEU A 40 3.45 1.91 6.17
CA LEU A 40 4.80 2.22 6.58
C LEU A 40 4.82 3.60 7.24
N ALA A 41 5.44 3.71 8.41
CA ALA A 41 5.56 5.00 9.07
C ALA A 41 6.37 5.98 8.17
N PRO A 42 5.95 7.26 8.03
CA PRO A 42 6.68 8.25 7.24
C PRO A 42 8.15 8.41 7.63
N GLU A 43 8.48 8.18 8.91
CA GLU A 43 9.85 8.18 9.40
C GLU A 43 10.73 7.13 8.70
N ILE A 44 10.19 5.93 8.44
CA ILE A 44 10.92 4.85 7.78
C ILE A 44 11.16 5.18 6.31
N HIS A 45 10.18 5.80 5.63
CA HIS A 45 10.40 6.33 4.28
C HIS A 45 11.56 7.33 4.24
N ARG A 46 11.57 8.28 5.19
CA ARG A 46 12.61 9.32 5.28
C ARG A 46 13.99 8.71 5.55
N LYS A 47 14.12 7.89 6.61
CA LYS A 47 15.37 7.23 6.97
C LYS A 47 15.91 6.36 5.83
N TRP A 48 15.04 5.59 5.20
CA TRP A 48 15.43 4.74 4.07
C TRP A 48 15.98 5.56 2.91
N ASN A 49 15.32 6.66 2.55
CA ASN A 49 15.77 7.55 1.48
C ASN A 49 17.13 8.19 1.82
N GLU A 50 17.31 8.69 3.05
CA GLU A 50 18.56 9.30 3.49
C GLU A 50 19.75 8.32 3.38
N LEU A 51 19.55 7.08 3.87
CA LEU A 51 20.59 6.05 3.94
C LEU A 51 20.90 5.40 2.58
N THR A 52 19.89 5.19 1.74
CA THR A 52 20.04 4.40 0.50
C THR A 52 19.90 5.22 -0.79
N GLY A 53 19.34 6.42 -0.71
CA GLY A 53 18.94 7.22 -1.88
C GLY A 53 17.72 6.67 -2.62
N GLN A 54 17.07 5.63 -2.12
CA GLN A 54 15.95 4.95 -2.77
C GLN A 54 14.63 5.34 -2.12
N ALA A 55 13.57 5.47 -2.92
CA ALA A 55 12.22 5.68 -2.43
C ALA A 55 11.47 4.34 -2.36
N LEU A 56 10.92 4.02 -1.19
CA LEU A 56 10.02 2.87 -1.04
C LEU A 56 8.68 3.17 -1.69
N LEU A 57 8.24 2.26 -2.54
CA LEU A 57 6.93 2.32 -3.18
C LEU A 57 5.93 1.55 -2.31
N GLU A 58 4.96 2.24 -1.72
CA GLU A 58 3.88 1.61 -0.97
C GLU A 58 2.79 1.08 -1.90
N ARG A 59 2.28 -0.11 -1.56
CA ARG A 59 1.14 -0.71 -2.23
C ARG A 59 0.18 -1.31 -1.22
N TYR A 60 -1.10 -1.31 -1.57
CA TYR A 60 -2.16 -1.92 -0.79
C TYR A 60 -2.81 -3.08 -1.51
N GLY A 61 -2.96 -4.16 -0.77
CA GLY A 61 -3.47 -5.43 -1.20
C GLY A 61 -3.70 -6.34 0.00
N MET A 62 -4.48 -7.38 -0.22
CA MET A 62 -4.76 -8.44 0.75
C MET A 62 -4.96 -9.75 -0.01
N THR A 63 -5.01 -10.86 0.71
CA THR A 63 -5.11 -12.20 0.10
C THR A 63 -6.28 -12.32 -0.87
N GLU A 64 -7.40 -11.69 -0.54
CA GLU A 64 -8.66 -11.75 -1.26
C GLU A 64 -8.70 -10.88 -2.52
N ILE A 65 -7.85 -9.87 -2.64
CA ILE A 65 -7.84 -8.95 -3.80
C ILE A 65 -6.50 -8.95 -4.54
N GLY A 66 -5.53 -9.76 -4.08
CA GLY A 66 -4.15 -9.62 -4.51
C GLY A 66 -3.64 -8.20 -4.29
N MET A 67 -3.20 -7.53 -5.36
CA MET A 67 -2.81 -6.13 -5.32
C MET A 67 -3.89 -5.24 -5.92
N ALA A 68 -4.32 -4.22 -5.19
CA ALA A 68 -5.39 -3.32 -5.62
C ALA A 68 -4.90 -1.88 -5.86
N LEU A 69 -4.14 -1.32 -4.92
CA LEU A 69 -3.66 0.07 -5.00
C LEU A 69 -2.12 0.11 -4.98
N SER A 70 -1.54 1.08 -5.66
CA SER A 70 -0.10 1.29 -5.71
C SER A 70 0.23 2.77 -5.91
N ASN A 71 1.27 3.25 -5.23
CA ASN A 71 1.96 4.47 -5.66
C ASN A 71 2.51 4.28 -7.09
N PRO A 72 2.61 5.37 -7.87
CA PRO A 72 3.12 5.29 -9.22
C PRO A 72 4.60 4.88 -9.22
N LEU A 73 4.98 4.06 -10.19
CA LEU A 73 6.38 3.66 -10.37
C LEU A 73 7.25 4.89 -10.65
N ASN A 74 6.80 5.71 -11.60
CA ASN A 74 7.40 6.98 -11.97
C ASN A 74 6.50 8.12 -11.47
N GLY A 75 7.07 9.08 -10.75
CA GLY A 75 6.31 10.21 -10.19
C GLY A 75 6.37 10.28 -8.66
N GLU A 76 5.51 11.12 -8.11
CA GLU A 76 5.42 11.40 -6.68
C GLU A 76 4.99 10.14 -5.91
N LYS A 77 5.73 9.82 -4.84
CA LYS A 77 5.38 8.76 -3.88
C LYS A 77 5.08 9.47 -2.57
N ARG A 78 3.82 9.54 -2.19
CA ARG A 78 3.38 10.25 -0.98
C ARG A 78 3.46 9.29 0.20
N PRO A 79 4.35 9.51 1.19
CA PRO A 79 4.42 8.67 2.37
C PRO A 79 3.08 8.68 3.11
N GLY A 80 2.56 7.50 3.46
CA GLY A 80 1.27 7.36 4.13
C GLY A 80 0.07 7.26 3.18
N SER A 81 0.28 7.41 1.87
CA SER A 81 -0.72 7.07 0.85
C SER A 81 -0.35 5.75 0.19
N VAL A 82 -1.36 4.89 -0.01
CA VAL A 82 -1.24 3.64 -0.76
C VAL A 82 -1.34 3.83 -2.27
N GLY A 83 -1.55 5.08 -2.71
CA GLY A 83 -1.56 5.48 -4.12
C GLY A 83 -2.91 5.32 -4.80
N GLN A 84 -2.89 4.78 -6.02
CA GLN A 84 -4.04 4.74 -6.93
C GLN A 84 -4.42 3.30 -7.28
N ALA A 85 -5.65 3.12 -7.78
CA ALA A 85 -6.10 1.85 -8.30
C ALA A 85 -5.24 1.37 -9.47
N LEU A 86 -4.87 0.09 -9.43
CA LEU A 86 -4.19 -0.58 -10.52
C LEU A 86 -5.12 -0.75 -11.72
N PRO A 87 -4.59 -1.02 -12.94
CA PRO A 87 -5.41 -1.20 -14.12
C PRO A 87 -6.49 -2.28 -13.91
N LYS A 88 -7.73 -1.98 -14.32
CA LYS A 88 -8.92 -2.83 -14.17
C LYS A 88 -9.40 -3.04 -12.72
N VAL A 89 -8.81 -2.30 -11.76
CA VAL A 89 -9.29 -2.24 -10.39
C VAL A 89 -10.16 -1.01 -10.22
N GLU A 90 -11.35 -1.21 -9.69
CA GLU A 90 -12.25 -0.16 -9.24
C GLU A 90 -12.19 -0.11 -7.71
N VAL A 91 -12.14 1.11 -7.16
CA VAL A 91 -12.12 1.36 -5.72
C VAL A 91 -13.13 2.44 -5.37
N CYS A 92 -13.92 2.20 -4.33
CA CYS A 92 -14.71 3.23 -3.69
C CYS A 92 -14.58 3.13 -2.16
N LEU A 93 -15.01 4.19 -1.47
CA LEU A 93 -15.15 4.20 -0.02
C LEU A 93 -16.65 4.17 0.29
N MET A 94 -17.07 3.39 1.28
CA MET A 94 -18.48 3.23 1.62
C MET A 94 -18.70 3.29 3.13
N GLU A 95 -19.77 3.96 3.55
CA GLU A 95 -20.29 3.94 4.93
C GLU A 95 -21.81 3.86 4.85
N ASP A 96 -22.43 2.99 5.65
CA ASP A 96 -23.89 2.76 5.65
C ASP A 96 -24.49 2.52 4.25
N ASN A 97 -23.80 1.72 3.43
CA ASN A 97 -24.16 1.43 2.03
C ASN A 97 -24.19 2.66 1.10
N LYS A 98 -23.56 3.77 1.48
CA LYS A 98 -23.43 4.99 0.67
C LYS A 98 -21.99 5.22 0.29
N VAL A 99 -21.77 5.54 -0.99
CA VAL A 99 -20.44 5.88 -1.49
C VAL A 99 -20.03 7.24 -0.94
N ILE A 100 -18.84 7.28 -0.33
CA ILE A 100 -18.18 8.50 0.13
C ILE A 100 -17.35 9.06 -1.01
N THR A 101 -17.56 10.34 -1.31
CA THR A 101 -16.83 11.05 -2.37
C THR A 101 -16.00 12.21 -1.84
N GLU A 102 -16.29 12.65 -0.62
CA GLU A 102 -15.62 13.73 0.07
C GLU A 102 -14.20 13.35 0.49
N GLU A 103 -13.28 14.32 0.40
CA GLU A 103 -11.91 14.16 0.87
C GLU A 103 -11.84 14.09 2.39
N ASN A 104 -10.88 13.33 2.93
CA ASN A 104 -10.62 13.20 4.37
C ASN A 104 -11.77 12.62 5.21
N ILE A 105 -12.84 12.12 4.60
CA ILE A 105 -13.88 11.34 5.29
C ILE A 105 -13.51 9.86 5.23
N PRO A 106 -13.36 9.17 6.38
CA PRO A 106 -13.10 7.74 6.40
C PRO A 106 -14.30 6.94 5.89
N GLY A 107 -14.03 5.85 5.17
CA GLY A 107 -15.02 4.85 4.78
C GLY A 107 -14.38 3.49 4.60
N GLU A 108 -15.20 2.44 4.59
CA GLU A 108 -14.73 1.09 4.26
C GLU A 108 -14.27 1.05 2.80
N VAL A 109 -13.08 0.51 2.57
CA VAL A 109 -12.53 0.34 1.22
C VAL A 109 -13.26 -0.82 0.55
N MET A 110 -13.85 -0.52 -0.59
CA MET A 110 -14.56 -1.47 -1.41
C MET A 110 -13.82 -1.65 -2.72
N ILE A 111 -13.57 -2.90 -3.11
CA ILE A 111 -12.79 -3.22 -4.32
C ILE A 111 -13.60 -4.08 -5.27
N LYS A 112 -13.50 -3.75 -6.56
CA LYS A 112 -14.07 -4.55 -7.64
C LYS A 112 -13.06 -4.70 -8.77
N GLY A 113 -13.00 -5.90 -9.36
CA GLY A 113 -12.09 -6.17 -10.46
C GLY A 113 -11.86 -7.67 -10.67
N PRO A 114 -11.20 -8.05 -11.78
CA PRO A 114 -10.98 -9.45 -12.14
C PRO A 114 -10.02 -10.19 -11.21
N GLN A 115 -9.27 -9.47 -10.39
CA GLN A 115 -8.30 -10.02 -9.43
C GLN A 115 -8.91 -10.40 -8.08
N VAL A 116 -10.15 -9.99 -7.82
CA VAL A 116 -10.86 -10.34 -6.58
C VAL A 116 -11.14 -11.83 -6.59
N PHE A 117 -10.84 -12.49 -5.47
CA PHE A 117 -11.07 -13.92 -5.27
C PHE A 117 -12.54 -14.30 -5.48
N LEU A 118 -12.78 -15.59 -5.70
CA LEU A 118 -14.13 -16.10 -5.95
C LEU A 118 -14.92 -16.29 -4.66
N GLU A 119 -14.33 -16.98 -3.68
CA GLU A 119 -15.01 -17.35 -2.45
C GLU A 119 -14.02 -17.79 -1.36
N TYR A 120 -14.50 -17.77 -0.12
CA TYR A 120 -13.87 -18.48 0.98
C TYR A 120 -14.24 -19.96 0.90
N TRP A 121 -13.23 -20.83 0.82
CA TRP A 121 -13.43 -22.27 0.69
C TRP A 121 -14.35 -22.84 1.78
N ASN A 122 -15.43 -23.51 1.36
CA ASN A 122 -16.44 -24.11 2.24
C ASN A 122 -17.09 -23.11 3.23
N GLN A 123 -17.13 -21.82 2.87
CA GLN A 123 -17.71 -20.75 3.69
C GLN A 123 -18.63 -19.85 2.85
N GLU A 124 -19.73 -20.41 2.36
CA GLU A 124 -20.68 -19.69 1.51
C GLU A 124 -21.28 -18.45 2.18
N ARG A 125 -21.61 -18.53 3.47
CA ARG A 125 -22.20 -17.41 4.21
C ARG A 125 -21.21 -16.25 4.33
N THR A 126 -19.98 -16.54 4.79
CA THR A 126 -18.90 -15.56 4.88
C THR A 126 -18.64 -14.92 3.52
N THR A 127 -18.59 -15.72 2.46
CA THR A 127 -18.44 -15.20 1.09
C THR A 127 -19.56 -14.23 0.75
N LYS A 128 -20.83 -14.61 0.91
CA LYS A 128 -21.96 -13.72 0.60
C LYS A 128 -21.93 -12.43 1.42
N ASP A 129 -21.58 -12.51 2.70
CA ASP A 129 -21.54 -11.34 3.59
C ASP A 129 -20.39 -10.37 3.25
N SER A 130 -19.29 -10.89 2.70
CA SER A 130 -18.13 -10.11 2.23
C SER A 130 -18.34 -9.37 0.91
N PHE A 131 -19.43 -9.62 0.18
CA PHE A 131 -19.75 -8.91 -1.04
C PHE A 131 -21.01 -8.03 -0.87
N PHE A 132 -21.01 -6.88 -1.54
CA PHE A 132 -22.16 -5.99 -1.65
C PHE A 132 -22.25 -5.45 -3.07
N GLU A 133 -23.31 -5.80 -3.81
CA GLU A 133 -23.53 -5.38 -5.20
C GLU A 133 -22.31 -5.60 -6.14
N GLY A 134 -21.57 -6.69 -5.92
CA GLY A 134 -20.38 -7.04 -6.68
C GLY A 134 -19.10 -6.32 -6.25
N TRP A 135 -19.15 -5.53 -5.18
CA TRP A 135 -17.99 -5.00 -4.48
C TRP A 135 -17.57 -5.92 -3.35
N PHE A 136 -16.27 -6.17 -3.23
CA PHE A 136 -15.69 -6.85 -2.09
C PHE A 136 -15.41 -5.87 -0.95
N LYS A 137 -15.87 -6.20 0.24
CA LYS A 137 -15.64 -5.48 1.50
C LYS A 137 -14.28 -5.88 2.07
N THR A 138 -13.33 -4.95 2.14
CA THR A 138 -12.00 -5.27 2.68
C THR A 138 -11.96 -5.26 4.21
N GLY A 139 -12.92 -4.61 4.88
CA GLY A 139 -12.88 -4.34 6.32
C GLY A 139 -11.90 -3.24 6.73
N ASP A 140 -11.12 -2.68 5.80
CA ASP A 140 -10.19 -1.59 6.06
C ASP A 140 -10.88 -0.23 5.89
N SER A 141 -10.60 0.71 6.80
CA SER A 141 -11.10 2.07 6.72
C SER A 141 -10.01 3.04 6.26
N LEU A 142 -10.24 3.73 5.14
CA LEU A 142 -9.34 4.74 4.56
C LEU A 142 -10.13 6.00 4.19
N SER A 143 -9.43 7.10 3.89
CA SER A 143 -10.03 8.33 3.36
C SER A 143 -9.35 8.78 2.06
N TRP A 144 -10.11 9.46 1.19
CA TRP A 144 -9.56 10.09 -0.01
C TRP A 144 -8.56 11.20 0.37
N LEU A 145 -7.61 11.45 -0.54
CA LEU A 145 -6.50 12.42 -0.41
C LEU A 145 -5.41 12.02 0.59
N MET A 146 -5.78 11.53 1.79
CA MET A 146 -4.79 11.06 2.77
C MET A 146 -4.23 9.69 2.40
N ALA A 147 -5.11 8.72 2.16
CA ALA A 147 -4.70 7.34 1.94
C ALA A 147 -4.77 6.96 0.46
N ILE A 148 -5.83 7.35 -0.26
CA ILE A 148 -6.03 7.02 -1.68
C ILE A 148 -6.00 8.31 -2.51
N THR A 149 -5.10 8.36 -3.50
CA THR A 149 -4.92 9.55 -4.35
C THR A 149 -5.76 9.42 -5.63
N ARG A 150 -6.62 10.40 -5.91
CA ARG A 150 -7.31 10.58 -7.20
C ARG A 150 -6.56 11.66 -8.00
N TYR A 151 -6.31 11.44 -9.29
CA TYR A 151 -5.85 12.46 -10.22
C TYR A 151 -6.99 12.82 -11.17
#